data_AF-A0A3M0ZHL0-F1
#
_entry.id   AF-A0A3M0ZHL0-F1
#
_cell.length_a   1.000
_cell.length_b   1.000
_cell.length_c   1.000
_cell.angle_alpha   90.00
_cell.angle_beta   90.00
_cell.angle_gamma   90.00
#
_symmetry.space_group_name_H-M   'P 1'
#
loop_
_entity.id
_entity.type
_entity.pdbx_description
1 polymer ?
#
loop_
_entity_poly.entity_id
_entity_poly.type
_entity_poly.pdbx_seq_one_letter_code
_entity_poly.pdbx_strand_id
1 'polypeptide(L)' 'MALVTCAECGRKVSTLAHSCPHCGAPTAYSVKQAEGGDEEERSSRDYSGLITKLVITLVVLVLG' A
#
# COMPACT_ATOMS: atom_id res chain seq x y z
N MET A 1 -9.98 17.46 0.09
CA MET A 1 -10.66 16.55 -0.86
C MET A 1 -10.02 16.70 -2.24
N ALA A 2 -9.46 15.63 -2.80
CA ALA A 2 -8.88 15.66 -4.14
C ALA A 2 -9.98 15.42 -5.20
N LEU A 3 -10.17 16.40 -6.08
CA LEU A 3 -11.09 16.32 -7.22
C LEU A 3 -10.27 16.13 -8.50
N VAL A 4 -10.73 15.22 -9.37
CA VAL A 4 -10.15 14.98 -10.70
C VAL A 4 -11.13 15.40 -11.79
N THR A 5 -10.62 15.74 -12.97
CA THR A 5 -11.47 16.07 -14.11
C THR A 5 -11.90 14.78 -14.81
N CYS A 6 -13.21 14.59 -15.01
CA CYS A 6 -13.74 13.49 -15.78
C CYS A 6 -13.29 13.61 -17.24
N ALA A 7 -12.63 12.57 -17.77
CA ALA A 7 -12.17 12.54 -19.16
C ALA A 7 -13.31 12.60 -20.19
N GLU A 8 -14.51 12.13 -19.81
CA GLU A 8 -15.67 12.08 -20.71
C GLU A 8 -16.45 13.40 -20.75
N CYS A 9 -16.74 14.00 -19.59
CA CYS A 9 -17.60 15.19 -19.52
C CYS A 9 -16.89 16.49 -19.11
N GLY A 10 -15.61 16.43 -18.77
CA GLY A 10 -14.81 17.60 -18.35
C GLY A 10 -15.19 18.19 -16.99
N ARG A 11 -16.14 17.60 -16.25
CA ARG A 11 -16.53 18.08 -14.92
C ARG A 11 -15.63 17.51 -13.83
N LYS A 12 -15.51 18.26 -12.73
CA LYS A 12 -14.75 17.84 -11.55
C LYS A 12 -15.53 16.78 -10.77
N VAL A 13 -14.88 15.66 -10.47
CA VAL A 13 -15.44 14.53 -9.73
C VAL A 13 -14.51 14.14 -8.58
N SER A 14 -15.07 13.59 -7.51
CA SER A 14 -14.26 13.10 -6.39
C SER A 14 -13.41 11.91 -6.85
N THR A 15 -12.15 11.87 -6.41
CA THR A 15 -11.28 10.70 -6.60
C THR A 15 -11.81 9.44 -5.90
N LEU A 16 -12.77 9.56 -4.98
CA LEU A 16 -13.44 8.44 -4.31
C LEU A 16 -14.69 7.96 -5.05
N ALA A 17 -15.13 8.65 -6.10
CA ALA A 17 -16.34 8.27 -6.83
C ALA A 17 -16.07 7.06 -7.74
N HIS A 18 -16.87 6.00 -7.62
CA HIS A 18 -16.82 4.83 -8.51
C HIS A 18 -17.23 5.16 -9.97
N SER A 19 -18.04 6.20 -10.13
CA SER A 19 -18.50 6.68 -11.43
C SER A 19 -18.75 8.18 -11.39
N CYS A 20 -18.63 8.84 -12.53
CA CYS A 20 -18.93 10.25 -12.65
C CYS A 20 -20.44 10.49 -12.37
N PRO A 21 -20.82 11.30 -11.37
CA PRO A 21 -22.24 11.59 -11.08
C PRO A 21 -22.91 12.47 -12.13
N HIS A 22 -22.15 13.04 -13.08
CA HIS A 22 -22.67 13.93 -14.10
C HIS A 22 -22.97 13.25 -15.43
N CYS A 23 -22.16 12.25 -15.82
CA CYS A 23 -22.33 11.54 -17.09
C CYS A 23 -22.46 10.02 -16.95
N GLY A 24 -22.22 9.46 -15.75
CA GLY A 24 -22.28 8.02 -15.52
C GLY A 24 -21.03 7.25 -15.96
N ALA A 25 -20.00 7.92 -16.50
CA ALA A 25 -18.79 7.24 -16.93
C ALA A 25 -18.07 6.55 -15.75
N PRO A 26 -17.57 5.32 -15.92
CA PRO A 26 -16.76 4.66 -14.92
C PRO A 26 -15.48 5.47 -14.69
N THR A 27 -15.09 5.70 -13.44
CA THR A 27 -13.83 6.38 -13.16
C THR A 27 -12.69 5.43 -13.51
N ALA A 28 -12.00 5.69 -14.63
CA ALA A 28 -10.90 4.86 -15.13
C ALA A 28 -9.66 4.84 -14.21
N TYR A 29 -9.73 5.51 -13.06
CA TYR A 29 -8.68 5.49 -12.06
C TYR A 29 -8.99 4.37 -11.07
N SER A 30 -8.35 3.23 -11.27
CA SER A 30 -8.18 2.20 -10.24
C SER A 30 -7.41 2.82 -9.09
N VAL A 31 -8.14 3.47 -8.18
CA VAL A 31 -7.50 4.13 -7.05
C VAL A 31 -7.05 3.03 -6.10
N LYS A 32 -5.75 2.77 -6.13
CA LYS A 32 -5.05 2.29 -4.95
C LYS A 32 -5.01 3.46 -3.95
N GLN A 33 -6.16 3.87 -3.42
CA GLN A 33 -6.25 4.69 -2.21
C GLN A 33 -5.84 3.71 -1.11
N ALA A 34 -4.62 3.72 -0.55
CA ALA A 34 -3.98 4.83 0.14
C ALA A 34 -4.94 5.51 1.12
N GLU A 35 -5.69 4.70 1.86
CA GLU A 35 -6.10 5.04 3.21
C GLU A 35 -4.84 4.96 4.08
N GLY A 36 -4.59 6.05 4.82
CA GLY A 36 -3.33 6.33 5.48
C GLY A 36 -2.99 5.39 6.64
N GLY A 37 -1.72 5.49 7.03
CA GLY A 37 -1.15 4.84 8.20
C GLY A 37 0.26 4.36 7.88
N ASP A 38 1.23 4.89 8.61
CA ASP A 38 2.57 4.31 8.81
C ASP A 38 3.45 4.07 7.58
N GLU A 39 4.24 5.11 7.30
CA GLU A 39 5.65 4.93 7.02
C GLU A 39 6.24 3.93 8.05
N GLU A 40 6.94 2.91 7.55
CA GLU A 40 7.82 1.97 8.28
C GLU A 40 7.28 0.58 8.68
N GLU A 41 6.99 -0.31 7.72
CA GLU A 41 7.25 -1.75 7.94
C GLU A 41 7.44 -2.57 6.64
N ARG A 42 8.52 -2.29 5.91
CA ARG A 42 9.07 -3.25 4.93
C ARG A 42 10.56 -3.46 5.19
N SER A 43 10.91 -3.73 6.44
CA SER A 43 12.29 -4.07 6.82
C SER A 43 12.37 -4.97 8.07
N SER A 44 11.33 -5.77 8.35
CA SER A 44 11.27 -6.60 9.56
C SER A 44 11.24 -8.10 9.30
N ARG A 45 11.01 -8.55 8.06
CA ARG A 45 11.00 -10.00 7.72
C ARG A 45 12.38 -10.59 7.49
N ASP A 46 13.37 -9.79 7.09
CA ASP A 46 14.71 -10.31 6.78
C ASP A 46 15.62 -10.37 8.03
N TYR A 47 15.42 -9.48 9.01
CA TYR A 47 16.25 -9.43 10.23
C TYR A 47 15.95 -10.60 11.19
N SER A 48 14.68 -11.01 11.31
CA SER A 48 14.27 -12.12 12.18
C SER A 48 14.90 -13.46 11.74
N GLY A 49 14.99 -13.71 10.44
CA GLY A 49 15.64 -14.91 9.91
C GLY A 49 17.15 -14.93 10.16
N LEU A 50 17.81 -13.79 9.96
CA LEU A 50 19.25 -13.67 10.17
C LEU A 50 19.64 -13.80 11.66
N ILE A 51 18.89 -13.15 12.57
CA ILE A 51 19.11 -13.29 14.01
C ILE A 51 18.89 -14.73 14.45
N THR A 52 17.78 -15.35 14.03
CA THR A 52 17.47 -16.73 14.42
C THR A 52 18.56 -17.70 13.99
N LYS A 53 19.12 -17.52 12.78
CA LYS A 53 20.26 -18.32 12.28
C LYS A 53 21.53 -18.08 13.09
N LEU A 54 21.84 -16.84 13.44
CA LEU A 54 23.00 -16.49 14.28
C LEU A 54 22.89 -17.13 15.67
N VAL A 55 21.74 -17.02 16.33
CA VAL A 55 21.52 -17.57 17.67
C VAL A 55 21.63 -19.09 17.68
N ILE A 56 20.98 -19.80 16.75
CA ILE A 56 21.07 -21.27 16.67
C ILE A 56 22.51 -21.72 16.47
N THR A 57 23.26 -21.06 15.59
CA THR A 57 24.67 -21.39 15.33
C THR A 57 25.51 -21.23 16.59
N LEU A 58 25.32 -20.15 17.34
CA LEU A 58 26.07 -19.87 18.57
C LEU A 58 25.74 -20.89 19.67
N VAL A 59 24.47 -21.25 19.82
CA VAL A 59 24.02 -22.25 20.80
C VAL A 59 24.64 -23.62 20.53
N VAL A 60 24.69 -24.04 19.26
CA VAL A 60 25.32 -25.31 18.87
C VAL A 60 26.82 -25.32 19.19
N LEU A 61 27.54 -24.20 18.96
CA LEU A 61 28.97 -24.07 19.26
C LEU A 61 29.29 -24.09 20.76
N VAL A 62 28.34 -23.71 21.63
CA VAL A 62 28.57 -23.64 23.08
C VAL A 62 28.17 -24.94 23.78
N LEU A 63 27.22 -25.69 23.23
CA LEU A 63 26.71 -26.95 23.81
C LEU A 63 27.35 -28.21 23.23
N GLY A 64 27.99 -28.12 22.06
CA GLY A 64 28.77 -29.20 21.46
C GLY A 64 30.26 -29.02 21.72
#